data_AF-A0A920IAW2-F1
#
_entry.id   AF-A0A920IAW2-F1
#
_cell.length_a   1.000
_cell.length_b   1.000
_cell.length_c   1.000
_cell.angle_alpha   90.00
_cell.angle_beta   90.00
_cell.angle_gamma   90.00
#
_symmetry.space_group_name_H-M   'P 1'
#
loop_
_entity.id
_entity.type
_entity.pdbx_description
1 polymer ?
#
loop_
_entity_poly.entity_id
_entity_poly.type
_entity_poly.pdbx_seq_one_letter_code
_entity_poly.pdbx_strand_id
1 'polypeptide(L)'
;MFDGSSIAGWKAINESDMLLKPDLYRAYMDPFFAQPTLALFCDVLEPSSGQPYSRDPRSTAKAAIAHMASTELQILLFWTRG
;
A
#
# COMPACT_ATOMS: atom_id res chain seq x y z
N MET A 1 -5.51 -5.69 -11.38
CA MET A 1 -4.13 -5.72 -11.92
C MET A 1 -3.87 -4.36 -12.53
N PHE A 2 -2.66 -3.82 -12.38
CA PHE A 2 -2.26 -2.52 -12.94
C PHE A 2 -0.82 -2.60 -13.44
N ASP A 3 -0.44 -1.64 -14.29
CA ASP A 3 0.90 -1.52 -14.83
C ASP A 3 1.84 -0.79 -13.86
N GLY A 4 2.73 -1.54 -13.22
CA GLY A 4 3.80 -1.03 -12.36
C GLY A 4 5.02 -0.51 -13.10
N SER A 5 5.16 -0.75 -14.41
CA SER A 5 6.28 -0.21 -15.21
C SER A 5 6.14 1.29 -15.49
N SER A 6 4.90 1.79 -15.42
CA SER A 6 4.59 3.22 -15.46
C SER A 6 5.00 3.98 -14.19
N ILE A 7 5.51 3.31 -13.15
CA ILE A 7 5.96 3.93 -11.90
C ILE A 7 7.48 3.91 -11.82
N ALA A 8 8.08 5.10 -11.72
CA ALA A 8 9.53 5.25 -11.68
C ALA A 8 10.13 4.49 -10.49
N GLY A 9 11.13 3.65 -10.78
CA GLY A 9 11.81 2.83 -9.77
C GLY A 9 11.05 1.58 -9.34
N TRP A 10 9.96 1.20 -10.02
CA TRP A 10 9.23 -0.04 -9.76
C TRP A 10 9.67 -1.14 -10.75
N LYS A 11 8.72 -1.77 -11.46
CA LYS A 11 8.99 -2.91 -12.35
C LYS A 11 9.53 -2.45 -13.70
N ALA A 12 10.32 -3.30 -14.33
CA ALA A 12 10.67 -3.13 -15.74
C ALA A 12 9.46 -3.49 -16.62
N ILE A 13 9.48 -3.05 -17.89
CA ILE A 13 8.37 -3.23 -18.84
C ILE A 13 8.03 -4.71 -19.04
N ASN A 14 9.01 -5.62 -18.93
CA ASN A 14 8.81 -7.06 -19.10
C ASN A 14 8.15 -7.76 -17.90
N GLU A 15 8.04 -7.08 -16.75
CA GLU A 15 7.40 -7.59 -15.53
C GLU A 15 6.41 -6.55 -14.97
N SER A 16 5.70 -5.87 -15.88
CA SER A 16 4.88 -4.71 -15.56
C SER A 16 3.66 -5.02 -14.69
N ASP A 17 3.09 -6.21 -14.79
CA ASP A 17 1.85 -6.55 -14.07
C ASP A 17 2.06 -6.55 -12.55
N MET A 18 1.19 -5.84 -11.84
CA MET A 18 1.18 -5.76 -10.38
C MET A 18 -0.26 -5.86 -9.85
N LEU A 19 -0.40 -6.28 -8.58
CA LEU A 19 -1.70 -6.46 -7.93
C LEU A 19 -1.93 -5.41 -6.84
N LEU A 20 -3.09 -4.74 -6.87
CA LEU A 20 -3.57 -3.89 -5.79
C LEU A 20 -4.48 -4.70 -4.88
N LYS A 21 -4.17 -4.73 -3.58
CA LYS A 21 -5.04 -5.28 -2.55
C LYS A 21 -5.69 -4.15 -1.77
N PRO A 22 -7.01 -3.92 -1.89
CA PRO A 22 -7.71 -2.90 -1.14
C PRO A 22 -7.68 -3.14 0.37
N ASP A 23 -7.53 -2.06 1.14
CA ASP A 23 -7.60 -2.00 2.58
C ASP A 23 -8.83 -1.18 2.99
N LEU A 24 -9.80 -1.84 3.62
CA LEU A 24 -11.11 -1.26 3.94
C LEU A 24 -11.11 -0.46 5.26
N TYR A 25 -10.01 -0.45 6.02
CA TYR A 25 -9.99 0.16 7.35
C TYR A 25 -10.24 1.69 7.33
N ARG A 26 -9.78 2.37 6.29
CA ARG A 26 -9.92 3.84 6.10
C ARG A 26 -10.60 4.22 4.79
N ALA A 27 -11.61 3.45 4.39
CA ALA A 27 -12.43 3.82 3.25
C ALA A 27 -13.18 5.13 3.53
N TYR A 28 -13.23 6.05 2.56
CA TYR A 28 -13.99 7.29 2.69
C TYR A 28 -14.59 7.73 1.35
N MET A 29 -15.70 8.47 1.41
CA MET A 29 -16.31 9.07 0.21
C MET A 29 -15.54 10.33 -0.17
N ASP A 30 -15.11 10.43 -1.42
CA ASP A 30 -14.42 11.62 -1.92
C ASP A 30 -15.41 12.80 -2.00
N PRO A 31 -15.15 13.93 -1.29
CA PRO A 31 -16.08 15.06 -1.26
C PRO A 31 -16.01 15.98 -2.50
N PHE A 32 -15.06 15.74 -3.41
CA PHE A 32 -14.77 16.61 -4.55
C PHE A 32 -15.20 16.02 -5.90
N PHE A 33 -15.44 14.71 -5.97
CA PHE A 33 -15.90 14.07 -7.20
C PHE A 33 -17.38 14.39 -7.49
N ALA A 34 -17.69 14.69 -8.75
CA ALA A 34 -19.05 15.02 -9.19
C ALA A 34 -20.03 13.83 -9.03
N GLN A 35 -19.53 12.61 -9.12
CA GLN A 35 -20.28 11.39 -8.87
C GLN A 35 -19.85 10.77 -7.53
N PRO A 36 -20.77 10.12 -6.77
CA PRO A 36 -20.42 9.43 -5.54
C PRO A 36 -19.28 8.43 -5.77
N THR A 37 -18.11 8.75 -5.23
CA THR A 37 -16.86 8.00 -5.46
C THR A 37 -16.27 7.57 -4.13
N LEU A 38 -15.98 6.28 -3.99
CA LEU A 38 -15.35 5.70 -2.80
C LEU A 38 -13.83 5.64 -3.00
N ALA A 39 -13.07 6.29 -2.12
CA ALA A 39 -11.62 6.22 -2.07
C ALA A 39 -11.17 5.10 -1.13
N LEU A 40 -10.27 4.24 -1.62
CA LEU A 40 -9.70 3.11 -0.88
C LEU A 40 -8.18 3.18 -0.92
N PHE A 41 -7.55 2.87 0.21
CA PHE A 41 -6.11 2.62 0.24
C PHE A 41 -5.84 1.20 -0.26
N CYS A 42 -4.70 0.99 -0.92
CA CYS A 42 -4.29 -0.30 -1.42
C CYS A 42 -2.85 -0.59 -1.03
N ASP A 43 -2.55 -1.86 -0.75
CA ASP A 43 -1.18 -2.37 -0.74
C ASP A 43 -0.85 -2.96 -2.11
N VAL A 44 0.42 -2.98 -2.48
CA VAL A 44 0.88 -3.59 -3.75
C VAL A 44 1.46 -4.97 -3.47
N LEU A 45 1.02 -5.97 -4.23
CA LEU A 45 1.49 -7.35 -4.14
C LEU A 45 2.12 -7.80 -5.45
N GLU A 46 3.12 -8.67 -5.34
CA GLU A 46 3.70 -9.40 -6.48
C GLU A 46 2.68 -10.44 -6.99
N PRO A 47 2.28 -10.42 -8.27
CA PRO A 47 1.22 -11.31 -8.78
C PRO A 47 1.54 -12.80 -8.67
N SER A 48 2.81 -13.16 -8.83
CA SER A 48 3.28 -14.55 -8.83
C SER A 48 3.29 -15.19 -7.44
N SER A 49 3.61 -14.41 -6.40
CA SER A 49 3.79 -14.91 -5.04
C SER A 49 2.69 -14.49 -4.07
N GLY A 50 1.91 -13.45 -4.42
CA GLY A 50 0.96 -12.80 -3.53
C GLY A 50 1.59 -12.07 -2.35
N GLN A 51 2.92 -11.95 -2.30
CA GLN A 51 3.64 -11.30 -1.21
C GLN A 51 3.67 -9.78 -1.37
N PRO A 52 3.81 -9.03 -0.26
CA PRO A 52 3.99 -7.58 -0.31
C PRO A 52 5.17 -7.18 -1.21
N TYR A 53 4.93 -6.21 -2.08
CA TYR A 53 5.98 -5.68 -2.95
C TYR A 53 7.00 -4.90 -2.12
N SER A 54 8.28 -5.21 -2.26
CA SER A 54 9.34 -4.63 -1.42
C SER A 54 9.56 -3.14 -1.64
N ARG A 55 9.16 -2.60 -2.80
CA ARG A 55 9.26 -1.17 -3.13
C ARG A 55 7.95 -0.41 -2.94
N ASP A 56 6.90 -1.06 -2.41
CA ASP A 56 5.69 -0.37 -1.97
C ASP A 56 5.95 0.35 -0.64
N PRO A 57 5.93 1.70 -0.60
CA PRO A 57 6.20 2.46 0.61
C PRO A 57 5.27 2.09 1.77
N ARG A 58 4.01 1.72 1.47
CA ARG A 58 3.02 1.36 2.49
C ARG A 58 3.36 0.01 3.13
N SER A 59 3.72 -0.98 2.32
CA SER A 59 4.20 -2.28 2.79
C SER A 59 5.48 -2.13 3.62
N THR A 60 6.42 -1.27 3.22
CA THR A 60 7.61 -0.94 4.01
C THR A 60 7.25 -0.30 5.36
N ALA A 61 6.32 0.66 5.39
CA ALA A 61 5.88 1.29 6.63
C ALA A 61 5.20 0.28 7.59
N LYS A 62 4.38 -0.63 7.07
CA LYS A 62 3.77 -1.72 7.85
C LYS A 62 4.83 -2.66 8.44
N ALA A 63 5.84 -3.02 7.64
CA ALA A 63 6.96 -3.84 8.11
C ALA A 63 7.78 -3.15 9.21
N ALA A 64 8.03 -1.84 9.09
CA ALA A 64 8.72 -1.06 10.12
C ALA A 64 7.93 -1.02 11.44
N ILE A 65 6.60 -0.81 11.39
CA ILE A 65 5.73 -0.86 12.56
C ILE A 65 5.75 -2.25 13.21
N ALA A 66 5.67 -3.32 12.40
CA ALA A 66 5.72 -4.69 12.90
C ALA A 66 7.08 -5.01 13.55
N HIS A 67 8.18 -4.56 12.95
CA HIS A 67 9.51 -4.71 13.52
C HIS A 67 9.64 -3.97 14.86
N MET A 68 9.17 -2.73 14.94
CA MET A 68 9.17 -1.96 16.18
C MET A 68 8.33 -2.61 17.29
N ALA A 69 7.19 -3.22 16.94
CA ALA A 69 6.39 -3.98 17.89
C ALA A 69 7.13 -5.23 18.41
N SER A 70 7.97 -5.86 17.58
CA SER A 70 8.77 -7.02 17.96
C SER A 70 9.94 -6.69 18.91
N THR A 71 10.41 -5.45 18.91
CA THR A 71 11.52 -4.99 19.75
C THR A 71 11.04 -4.37 21.08
N GLU A 72 9.75 -4.44 21.38
CA GLU A 72 9.08 -3.84 22.56
C GLU A 72 9.24 -2.31 22.70
N LEU A 73 9.76 -1.64 21.68
CA LEU A 73 9.94 -0.19 21.64
C LEU A 73 8.68 0.48 21.08
N GLN A 74 7.59 0.53 21.85
CA GLN A 74 6.38 1.25 21.43
C GLN A 74 6.54 2.77 21.64
N ILE A 75 7.26 3.43 20.75
CA ILE A 75 7.17 4.90 20.64
C ILE A 75 5.85 5.19 19.91
N LEU A 76 4.97 5.97 20.54
CA LEU A 76 3.67 6.38 19.98
C LEU A 76 3.86 7.12 18.64
N LEU A 77 3.80 6.40 17.53
CA LEU A 77 3.63 6.98 16.20
C LEU A 77 2.15 7.36 16.04
N PHE A 78 1.79 8.50 16.62
CA PHE A 78 0.45 9.12 16.51
C PHE A 78 -0.01 9.34 15.06
N TRP A 79 0.92 9.33 14.09
CA TRP A 79 0.66 9.71 12.70
C TRP A 79 0.02 8.61 11.84
N THR A 80 0.05 7.34 12.24
CA THR A 80 -0.50 6.23 11.41
C THR A 80 -1.89 5.78 11.85
N ARG A 81 -2.45 6.38 12.92
CA ARG A 81 -3.78 6.07 13.46
C ARG A 81 -4.89 7.08 13.12
N GLY A 82 -4.56 8.24 12.55
CA GLY A 82 -5.53 9.16 11.92
C GLY A 82 -6.02 8.64 10.60
#